data_AF-A0A0J7K4F1-F1
#
_entry.id   AF-A0A0J7K4F1-F1
#
_cell.length_a   1.000
_cell.length_b   1.000
_cell.length_c   1.000
_cell.angle_alpha   90.00
_cell.angle_beta   90.00
_cell.angle_gamma   90.00
#
_symmetry.space_group_name_H-M   'P 1'
#
loop_
_entity.id
_entity.type
_entity.pdbx_description
1 polymer ?
#
loop_
_entity_poly.entity_id
_entity_poly.type
_entity_poly.pdbx_seq_one_letter_code
_entity_poly.pdbx_strand_id
1 'polypeptide(L)' 'MPAFSFEELADIHFMYGRANGNSFEARRLYSETFPNRRVPDSRTFIRSHQHLKENGKFKLPKINAGANRIRIPEVEE' A
#
# COMPACT_ATOMS: atom_id res chain seq x y z
N MET A 1 -4.92 -6.09 -5.05
CA MET A 1 -5.29 -4.89 -4.28
C MET A 1 -5.56 -3.78 -5.28
N PRO A 2 -6.49 -2.85 -4.99
CA PRO A 2 -6.58 -1.61 -5.75
C PRO A 2 -5.20 -0.94 -5.79
N ALA A 3 -4.94 -0.18 -6.85
CA ALA A 3 -3.68 0.51 -6.99
C ALA A 3 -3.64 1.74 -6.06
N PHE A 4 -3.19 1.55 -4.81
CA PHE A 4 -2.96 2.64 -3.85
C PHE A 4 -1.52 3.14 -3.94
N SER A 5 -1.31 4.43 -3.72
CA SER A 5 0.03 5.02 -3.65
C SER A 5 0.76 4.59 -2.36
N PHE A 6 2.07 4.85 -2.29
CA PHE A 6 2.84 4.56 -1.07
C PHE A 6 2.32 5.36 0.12
N GLU A 7 1.97 6.62 -0.10
CA GLU A 7 1.38 7.50 0.93
C GLU A 7 0.05 6.94 1.44
N GLU A 8 -0.84 6.52 0.53
CA GLU A 8 -2.11 5.92 0.93
C GLU A 8 -1.91 4.61 1.71
N LEU A 9 -0.93 3.78 1.32
CA LEU A 9 -0.63 2.54 2.05
C LEU A 9 -0.07 2.82 3.45
N ALA A 10 0.74 3.87 3.61
CA ALA A 10 1.23 4.32 4.91
C ALA A 10 0.08 4.81 5.80
N ASP A 11 -0.82 5.63 5.26
CA ASP A 11 -2.00 6.13 5.97
C ASP A 11 -2.95 4.99 6.36
N ILE A 12 -3.17 4.03 5.45
CA ILE A 12 -3.95 2.82 5.73
C ILE A 12 -3.34 2.04 6.91
N HIS A 13 -2.03 1.84 6.90
CA HIS A 13 -1.34 1.13 7.99
C HIS A 13 -1.41 1.91 9.32
N PHE A 14 -1.22 3.22 9.28
CA PHE A 14 -1.32 4.09 10.45
C PHE A 14 -2.72 4.02 11.08
N MET A 15 -3.77 4.10 10.27
CA MET A 15 -5.15 4.01 10.75
C MET A 15 -5.51 2.61 11.26
N TYR A 16 -4.93 1.56 10.67
CA TYR A 16 -5.08 0.20 11.19
C TYR A 16 -4.45 0.02 12.59
N GLY A 17 -3.27 0.62 12.80
CA GLY A 17 -2.63 0.67 14.11
C GLY A 17 -3.44 1.47 15.12
N ARG A 18 -3.98 2.62 14.70
CA ARG A 18 -4.84 3.48 15.54
C ARG A 18 -6.14 2.79 15.97
N ALA A 19 -6.69 1.93 15.12
CA ALA A 19 -7.86 1.11 15.40
C ALA A 19 -7.53 -0.18 16.17
N ASN A 20 -6.32 -0.31 16.73
CA ASN A 20 -5.87 -1.49 17.49
C ASN A 20 -6.08 -2.83 16.74
N GLY A 21 -5.90 -2.82 15.41
CA GLY A 21 -6.08 -4.01 14.56
C GLY A 21 -7.52 -4.27 14.10
N ASN A 22 -8.48 -3.40 14.41
CA ASN A 22 -9.85 -3.49 13.91
C ASN A 22 -9.98 -2.84 12.52
N SER A 23 -10.23 -3.66 11.49
CA SER A 23 -10.31 -3.20 10.10
C SER A 23 -11.57 -2.39 9.77
N PHE A 24 -12.69 -2.62 10.48
CA PHE A 24 -13.92 -1.86 10.27
C PHE A 24 -13.81 -0.46 10.86
N GLU A 25 -13.24 -0.37 12.06
CA GLU A 25 -13.00 0.91 12.73
C GLU A 25 -11.92 1.71 12.01
N ALA A 26 -10.83 1.06 11.57
CA ALA A 26 -9.81 1.70 10.72
C ALA A 26 -10.41 2.32 9.45
N ARG A 27 -11.34 1.61 8.81
CA ARG A 27 -12.04 2.11 7.61
C ARG A 27 -12.87 3.34 7.91
N ARG A 28 -13.63 3.33 9.02
CA ARG A 28 -14.44 4.48 9.43
C ARG A 28 -13.55 5.69 9.72
N LEU A 29 -12.52 5.51 10.52
CA LEU A 29 -11.56 6.55 10.85
C LEU A 29 -10.86 7.08 9.59
N TYR A 30 -10.50 6.21 8.63
CA TYR A 30 -9.90 6.62 7.36
C TYR A 30 -10.85 7.48 6.52
N SER A 31 -12.13 7.10 6.42
CA SER A 31 -13.13 7.90 5.70
C SER A 31 -13.43 9.25 6.37
N GLU A 32 -13.40 9.31 7.70
CA GLU A 32 -13.59 10.55 8.46
C GLU A 32 -12.39 11.49 8.32
N THR A 33 -11.17 10.93 8.29
CA THR A 33 -9.91 11.71 8.20
C THR A 33 -9.63 12.18 6.77
N PHE A 34 -9.97 11.37 5.77
CA PHE A 34 -9.68 11.65 4.35
C PHE A 34 -10.96 11.57 3.49
N PRO A 35 -11.88 12.56 3.62
CA PRO A 35 -13.15 12.54 2.88
C PRO A 35 -12.98 12.60 1.36
N ASN A 36 -11.87 13.16 0.87
CA ASN A 36 -11.58 13.31 -0.57
C ASN A 36 -10.84 12.09 -1.17
N ARG A 37 -10.50 11.07 -0.37
CA ARG A 37 -9.77 9.89 -0.85
C ARG A 37 -10.67 8.67 -0.98
N ARG A 38 -10.22 7.71 -1.78
CA ARG A 38 -10.95 6.46 -1.98
C ARG A 38 -10.84 5.61 -0.71
N VAL A 39 -11.97 5.23 -0.16
CA VAL A 39 -12.01 4.41 1.07
C VAL A 39 -11.56 2.97 0.74
N PRO A 40 -10.49 2.46 1.37
CA PRO A 40 -10.02 1.10 1.15
C PRO A 40 -10.98 0.08 1.77
N ASP A 41 -11.00 -1.13 1.18
CA ASP A 41 -11.71 -2.25 1.79
C ASP A 41 -11.02 -2.69 3.10
N SER A 42 -11.80 -3.23 4.02
CA SER A 42 -11.37 -3.81 5.30
C SER A 42 -10.20 -4.80 5.13
N ARG A 43 -10.23 -5.62 4.07
CA ARG A 43 -9.17 -6.58 3.74
C ARG A 43 -7.87 -5.92 3.33
N THR A 44 -7.91 -4.70 2.78
CA THR A 44 -6.71 -3.95 2.40
C THR A 44 -5.89 -3.59 3.64
N PHE A 45 -6.54 -3.13 4.71
CA PHE A 45 -5.86 -2.83 5.98
C PHE A 45 -5.10 -4.04 6.53
N ILE A 46 -5.78 -5.19 6.63
CA ILE A 46 -5.22 -6.43 7.15
C ILE A 46 -4.02 -6.88 6.31
N ARG A 47 -4.20 -6.93 4.99
CA ARG A 47 -3.16 -7.42 4.09
C ARG A 47 -1.98 -6.45 3.99
N SER A 48 -2.18 -5.13 4.07
CA SER A 48 -1.08 -4.16 4.13
C SER A 48 -0.23 -4.38 5.37
N HIS A 49 -0.87 -4.61 6.53
CA HIS A 49 -0.17 -4.95 7.77
C HIS A 49 0.56 -6.30 7.68
N GLN A 50 -0.10 -7.35 7.18
CA GLN A 50 0.53 -8.67 6.99
C GLN A 50 1.73 -8.59 6.05
N HIS A 51 1.60 -7.92 4.90
CA HIS A 51 2.72 -7.75 3.98
C HIS A 51 3.90 -7.02 4.61
N LEU A 52 3.63 -5.96 5.39
CA LEU A 52 4.67 -5.23 6.10
C LEU A 52 5.34 -6.11 7.16
N LYS A 53 4.59 -6.93 7.88
CA LYS A 53 5.11 -7.88 8.87
C LYS A 53 5.95 -9.00 8.24
N GLU A 54 5.53 -9.52 7.10
CA GLU A 54 6.19 -10.66 6.43
C GLU A 54 7.40 -10.23 5.58
N ASN A 55 7.32 -9.08 4.91
CA ASN A 55 8.28 -8.67 3.88
C ASN A 55 9.03 -7.37 4.22
N GLY A 56 8.64 -6.65 5.27
CA GLY A 56 9.22 -5.36 5.66
C GLY A 56 8.90 -4.20 4.70
N LYS A 57 8.03 -4.40 3.71
CA LYS A 57 7.70 -3.39 2.69
C LYS A 57 6.26 -3.48 2.21
N PHE A 58 5.71 -2.34 1.80
CA PHE A 58 4.40 -2.29 1.17
C PHE A 58 4.43 -2.88 -0.25
N LYS A 59 3.38 -3.64 -0.59
CA LYS A 59 3.19 -4.15 -1.94
C LYS A 59 2.54 -3.05 -2.80
N LEU A 60 3.38 -2.22 -3.40
CA LEU A 60 2.93 -1.24 -4.38
C LEU A 60 2.36 -1.96 -5.61
N PRO A 61 1.22 -1.50 -6.16
CA PRO A 61 0.80 -1.91 -7.49
C PRO A 61 1.93 -1.54 -8.47
N LYS A 62 2.42 -2.50 -9.26
CA LYS A 62 3.30 -2.20 -10.38
C LYS A 62 2.47 -1.49 -11.46
N ILE A 63 2.33 -0.17 -11.34
CA ILE A 63 1.92 0.67 -12.45
C ILE A 63 3.04 0.51 -13.49
N ASN A 64 2.75 -0.16 -14.62
CA ASN A 64 3.69 -0.53 -15.70
C ASN A 64 4.59 -1.76 -15.47
N ALA A 65 4.00 -2.93 -15.20
CA ALA A 65 4.71 -4.22 -15.37
C ALA A 65 4.76 -4.65 -16.85
N GLY A 66 5.23 -3.78 -17.74
CA GLY A 66 5.55 -4.06 -19.14
C GLY A 66 6.43 -2.94 -19.71
N ALA A 67 7.54 -3.32 -20.35
CA ALA A 67 8.49 -2.49 -21.12
C ALA A 67 9.64 -1.77 -20.37
N ASN A 68 10.77 -2.47 -20.22
CA ASN A 68 12.01 -2.24 -20.98
C ASN A 68 13.24 -2.59 -20.12
N ARG A 69 13.81 -3.77 -20.37
CA ARG A 69 15.12 -4.17 -19.84
C ARG A 69 16.17 -3.46 -20.71
N ILE A 70 16.53 -2.23 -20.37
CA ILE A 70 17.65 -1.55 -21.02
C ILE A 70 18.92 -2.35 -20.68
N ARG A 71 19.41 -3.11 -21.65
CA ARG A 71 20.76 -3.71 -21.63
C ARG A 71 21.75 -2.55 -21.71
N ILE A 72 22.42 -2.27 -20.60
CA ILE A 72 23.66 -1.50 -20.58
C ILE A 72 24.70 -2.31 -21.37
N PRO A 73 25.29 -1.81 -22.47
CA PRO A 73 26.43 -2.48 -23.07
C PRO A 73 27.63 -2.33 -22.13
N GLU A 74 28.21 -3.47 -21.80
CA GLU A 74 29.50 -3.60 -21.11
C GLU A 74 30.57 -2.95 -22.01
N VAL A 75 31.11 -1.82 -21.57
CA VAL A 75 32.29 -1.22 -22.20
C VAL A 75 33.49 -1.97 -21.65
N GLU A 76 34.11 -2.79 -22.50
CA GLU A 76 35.43 -3.39 -22.30
C GLU A 76 36.49 -2.28 -22.23
N GLU A 77 37.40 -2.38 -21.27
CA GLU A 77 38.71 -1.73 -21.27
C GLU A 77 39.79 -2.81 -21.07
#